data_AF-A0A084IHD6-F1
#
_entry.id   AF-A0A084IHD6-F1
#
_cell.length_a   1.000
_cell.length_b   1.000
_cell.length_c   1.000
_cell.angle_alpha   90.00
_cell.angle_beta   90.00
_cell.angle_gamma   90.00
#
_symmetry.space_group_name_H-M   'P 1'
#
loop_
_entity.id
_entity.type
_entity.pdbx_description
1 polymer ?
#
loop_
_entity_poly.entity_id
_entity_poly.type
_entity_poly.pdbx_seq_one_letter_code
_entity_poly.pdbx_strand_id
1 'polypeptide(L)'
;MKSLVLSAAGLGLVIAGLSGCQQNASRSDASLDQAKLCQVDTWKPVTVANSCEPGQKVVFRPSKSAADDAPVLFAAANCDMRYAVAVTPVGATCIYKPIRSAGKLGAPAADNGSSS
;
A
#
# COMPACT_ATOMS: atom_id res chain seq x y z
N MET A 1 -17.01 -4.13 71.51
CA MET A 1 -16.56 -2.73 71.42
C MET A 1 -15.05 -2.79 71.18
N LYS A 2 -14.43 -2.30 70.11
CA LYS A 2 -14.73 -1.20 69.19
C LYS A 2 -14.17 -1.53 67.80
N SER A 3 -14.98 -1.25 66.79
CA SER A 3 -14.61 -1.23 65.37
C SER A 3 -13.60 -0.13 65.10
N LEU A 4 -12.58 -0.41 64.28
CA LEU A 4 -11.82 0.62 63.58
C LEU A 4 -12.24 0.59 62.12
N VAL A 5 -13.16 1.49 61.81
CA VAL A 5 -13.49 1.94 60.45
C VAL A 5 -12.47 3.02 60.12
N LEU A 6 -11.64 2.80 59.09
CA LEU A 6 -10.93 3.89 58.42
C LEU A 6 -11.37 3.90 56.95
N SER A 7 -12.32 4.79 56.67
CA SER A 7 -12.58 5.29 55.33
C SER A 7 -11.38 6.11 54.88
N ALA A 8 -10.71 5.67 53.82
CA ALA A 8 -9.91 6.55 52.98
C ALA A 8 -10.57 6.58 51.61
N ALA A 9 -11.17 7.73 51.34
CA ALA A 9 -11.81 8.06 50.09
C ALA A 9 -10.79 8.08 48.95
N GLY A 10 -11.26 7.69 47.76
CA GLY A 10 -10.78 8.23 46.49
C GLY A 10 -9.47 7.64 45.98
N LEU A 11 -9.59 6.66 45.07
CA LEU A 11 -8.77 6.65 43.86
C LEU A 11 -9.59 6.01 42.73
N GLY A 12 -10.54 6.78 42.21
CA GLY A 12 -11.15 6.48 40.91
C GLY A 12 -10.09 6.70 39.84
N LEU A 13 -9.44 5.64 39.38
CA LEU A 13 -8.58 5.69 38.21
C LEU A 13 -9.42 5.28 36.99
N VAL A 14 -9.71 6.29 36.17
CA VAL A 14 -10.41 6.19 34.89
C VAL A 14 -9.61 5.30 33.93
N ILE A 15 -9.98 4.02 33.81
CA ILE A 15 -9.53 3.14 32.71
C ILE A 15 -10.51 3.34 31.54
N ALA A 16 -10.45 4.51 30.91
CA ALA A 16 -11.13 4.78 29.66
C ALA A 16 -10.10 5.37 28.69
N GLY A 17 -9.38 4.51 27.97
CA GLY A 17 -8.45 4.98 26.97
C GLY A 17 -7.58 3.88 26.42
N LEU A 18 -7.76 3.61 25.12
CA LEU A 18 -6.84 3.04 24.11
C LEU A 18 -7.44 1.93 23.22
N SER A 19 -8.75 1.90 23.00
CA SER A 19 -9.37 1.07 21.94
C SER A 19 -9.07 1.52 20.50
N GLY A 20 -8.11 2.43 20.28
CA GLY A 20 -7.82 3.06 18.99
C GLY A 20 -6.84 2.31 18.09
N CYS A 21 -6.16 1.25 18.56
CA CYS A 21 -5.08 0.61 17.79
C CYS A 21 -5.53 -0.54 16.86
N GLN A 22 -6.81 -0.88 16.77
CA GLN A 22 -7.26 -2.10 16.06
C GLN A 22 -8.11 -1.90 14.79
N GLN A 23 -8.25 -0.69 14.26
CA GLN A 23 -9.15 -0.45 13.11
C GLN A 23 -8.52 -0.68 11.73
N ASN A 24 -7.27 -1.16 11.64
CA ASN A 24 -6.60 -1.44 10.36
C ASN A 24 -6.27 -2.92 10.13
N ALA A 25 -6.63 -3.82 11.05
CA ALA A 25 -6.49 -5.25 10.80
C ALA A 25 -7.67 -5.72 9.96
N SER A 26 -7.39 -6.04 8.69
CA SER A 26 -8.33 -6.69 7.77
C SER A 26 -9.23 -5.75 6.95
N ARG A 27 -8.63 -4.80 6.23
CA ARG A 27 -9.09 -4.62 4.85
C ARG A 27 -8.77 -5.94 4.14
N SER A 28 -9.79 -6.67 3.71
CA SER A 28 -9.63 -7.78 2.78
C SER A 28 -9.12 -7.22 1.45
N ASP A 29 -7.83 -6.89 1.43
CA ASP A 29 -7.11 -6.73 0.20
C ASP A 29 -7.19 -8.06 -0.52
N ALA A 30 -7.67 -8.04 -1.76
CA ALA A 30 -7.48 -9.15 -2.67
C ALA A 30 -6.03 -9.62 -2.47
N SER A 31 -5.87 -10.87 -2.02
CA SER A 31 -4.63 -11.43 -1.48
C SER A 31 -3.39 -10.88 -2.20
N LEU A 32 -2.68 -9.94 -1.56
CA LEU A 32 -1.46 -9.37 -2.16
C LEU A 32 -0.47 -10.50 -2.42
N ASP A 33 -0.04 -10.66 -3.66
CA ASP A 33 0.98 -11.64 -4.02
C ASP A 33 2.35 -11.11 -3.60
N GLN A 34 2.73 -11.39 -2.35
CA GLN A 34 4.01 -11.00 -1.80
C GLN A 34 5.15 -11.98 -2.10
N ALA A 35 4.85 -13.10 -2.77
CA ALA A 35 5.82 -14.14 -3.12
C ALA A 35 6.57 -13.81 -4.42
N LYS A 36 5.94 -13.03 -5.32
CA LYS A 36 6.54 -12.61 -6.59
C LYS A 36 7.08 -11.19 -6.52
N LEU A 37 8.18 -10.97 -7.24
CA LEU A 37 8.80 -9.66 -7.44
C LEU A 37 8.94 -9.39 -8.94
N CYS A 38 8.22 -8.40 -9.45
CA CYS A 38 8.36 -7.90 -10.81
C CYS A 38 9.48 -6.84 -10.85
N GLN A 39 10.51 -7.01 -11.67
CA GLN A 39 11.55 -6.00 -11.86
C GLN A 39 11.38 -5.31 -13.21
N VAL A 40 11.44 -3.98 -13.21
CA VAL A 40 11.35 -3.14 -14.42
C VAL A 40 12.44 -2.05 -14.42
N ASP A 41 12.81 -1.59 -15.60
CA ASP A 41 13.84 -0.55 -15.82
C ASP A 41 13.25 0.78 -16.35
N THR A 42 11.93 0.86 -16.46
CA THR A 42 11.20 2.04 -16.94
C THR A 42 10.12 2.45 -15.95
N TRP A 43 9.90 3.76 -15.83
CA TRP A 43 8.79 4.29 -15.03
C TRP A 43 7.46 4.32 -15.79
N LYS A 44 7.50 4.14 -17.12
CA LYS A 44 6.36 4.32 -18.03
C LYS A 44 5.23 3.31 -17.73
N PRO A 45 4.05 3.76 -17.30
CA PRO A 45 3.00 2.88 -16.78
C PRO A 45 2.51 1.80 -17.73
N VAL A 46 2.40 2.11 -19.03
CA VAL A 46 1.94 1.13 -20.03
C VAL A 46 2.93 -0.03 -20.19
N THR A 47 4.23 0.25 -20.18
CA THR A 47 5.26 -0.79 -20.28
C THR A 47 5.29 -1.67 -19.03
N VAL A 48 5.15 -1.07 -17.85
CA VAL A 48 5.07 -1.81 -16.59
C VAL A 48 3.80 -2.67 -16.54
N ALA A 49 2.66 -2.18 -17.01
CA ALA A 49 1.40 -2.93 -17.08
C ALA A 49 1.46 -4.16 -17.99
N ASN A 50 2.31 -4.16 -19.01
CA ASN A 50 2.53 -5.34 -19.85
C ASN A 50 3.51 -6.35 -19.22
N SER A 51 4.19 -5.98 -18.14
CA SER A 51 5.23 -6.80 -17.50
C SER A 51 4.83 -7.29 -16.11
N CYS A 52 3.96 -6.55 -15.41
CA CYS A 52 3.56 -6.81 -14.04
C CYS A 52 2.03 -6.89 -13.89
N GLU A 53 1.59 -7.86 -13.11
CA GLU A 53 0.22 -8.06 -12.61
C GLU A 53 -0.06 -7.21 -11.35
N PRO A 54 -1.22 -6.51 -11.25
CA PRO A 54 -1.61 -5.77 -10.06
C PRO A 54 -1.62 -6.62 -8.78
N GLY A 55 -1.20 -6.03 -7.66
CA GLY A 55 -1.20 -6.67 -6.34
C GLY A 55 0.12 -7.37 -5.95
N GLN A 56 1.05 -7.57 -6.90
CA GLN A 56 2.38 -8.09 -6.59
C GLN A 56 3.38 -7.00 -6.17
N LYS A 57 4.56 -7.39 -5.66
CA LYS A 57 5.67 -6.43 -5.45
C LYS A 57 6.31 -6.07 -6.78
N VAL A 58 6.61 -4.79 -6.97
CA VAL A 58 7.38 -4.29 -8.11
C VAL A 58 8.61 -3.54 -7.64
N VAL A 59 9.73 -3.72 -8.33
CA VAL A 59 10.97 -2.95 -8.13
C VAL A 59 11.39 -2.28 -9.43
N PHE A 60 11.56 -0.97 -9.37
CA PHE A 60 12.07 -0.15 -10.47
C PHE A 60 13.56 0.10 -10.28
N ARG A 61 14.35 -0.31 -11.27
CA ARG A 61 15.80 -0.13 -11.34
C ARG A 61 16.17 0.50 -12.68
N PRO A 62 16.15 1.83 -12.79
CA PRO A 62 16.46 2.52 -14.03
C PRO A 62 17.88 2.22 -14.53
N SER A 63 18.08 2.37 -15.83
CA SER A 63 19.42 2.48 -16.40
C SER A 63 20.14 3.74 -15.88
N LYS A 64 21.47 3.77 -15.99
CA LYS A 64 22.29 4.91 -15.53
C LYS A 64 21.96 6.26 -16.20
N SER A 65 21.17 6.26 -17.27
CA SER A 65 20.79 7.44 -18.04
C SER A 65 19.38 7.96 -17.72
N ALA A 66 18.69 7.40 -16.74
CA ALA A 66 17.37 7.90 -16.34
C ALA A 66 17.49 9.26 -15.64
N ALA A 67 16.43 10.06 -15.74
CA ALA A 67 16.32 11.31 -15.01
C ALA A 67 16.19 11.04 -13.49
N ASP A 68 16.70 11.98 -12.68
CA ASP A 68 16.74 11.87 -11.21
C ASP A 68 15.35 11.71 -10.56
N ASP A 69 14.30 12.17 -11.24
CA ASP A 69 12.90 12.07 -10.80
C ASP A 69 12.22 10.76 -11.19
N ALA A 70 12.87 9.91 -11.99
CA ALA A 70 12.28 8.66 -12.44
C ALA A 70 11.77 7.75 -11.30
N PRO A 71 12.45 7.63 -10.13
CA PRO A 71 11.95 6.86 -9.01
C PRO A 71 10.64 7.40 -8.43
N VAL A 72 10.49 8.72 -8.32
CA VAL A 72 9.24 9.33 -7.80
C VAL A 72 8.12 9.27 -8.84
N LEU A 73 8.43 9.42 -10.12
CA LEU A 73 7.46 9.23 -11.21
C LEU A 73 6.98 7.78 -11.29
N PHE A 74 7.90 6.82 -11.14
CA PHE A 74 7.54 5.41 -11.06
C PHE A 74 6.57 5.18 -9.90
N ALA A 75 6.89 5.69 -8.71
CA ALA A 75 6.05 5.54 -7.55
C ALA A 75 4.65 6.10 -7.79
N ALA A 76 4.57 7.36 -8.23
CA ALA A 76 3.31 8.06 -8.49
C ALA A 76 2.40 7.33 -9.50
N ALA A 77 2.99 6.70 -10.51
CA ALA A 77 2.24 6.14 -11.62
C ALA A 77 1.94 4.64 -11.50
N ASN A 78 2.68 3.91 -10.67
CA ASN A 78 2.64 2.45 -10.61
C ASN A 78 2.35 1.87 -9.22
N CYS A 79 2.44 2.65 -8.13
CA CYS A 79 2.30 2.13 -6.77
C CYS A 79 0.91 2.35 -6.17
N ASP A 80 0.46 1.38 -5.38
CA ASP A 80 -0.66 1.59 -4.47
C ASP A 80 -0.21 2.38 -3.23
N MET A 81 -0.54 3.67 -3.22
CA MET A 81 -0.19 4.60 -2.12
C MET A 81 -0.89 4.30 -0.80
N ARG A 82 -1.76 3.27 -0.73
CA ARG A 82 -2.32 2.78 0.53
C ARG A 82 -1.30 1.95 1.34
N TYR A 83 -0.21 1.48 0.73
CA TYR A 83 0.85 0.74 1.40
C TYR A 83 2.16 1.54 1.44
N ALA A 84 3.14 0.98 2.15
CA ALA A 84 4.48 1.51 2.16
C ALA A 84 5.11 1.52 0.76
N VAL A 85 5.79 2.61 0.46
CA VAL A 85 6.58 2.81 -0.75
C VAL A 85 8.00 3.16 -0.32
N ALA A 86 8.99 2.44 -0.82
CA ALA A 86 10.39 2.79 -0.62
C ALA A 86 10.91 3.46 -1.90
N VAL A 87 11.39 4.70 -1.79
CA VAL A 87 11.97 5.47 -2.89
C VAL A 87 13.39 5.86 -2.51
N THR A 88 14.31 5.68 -3.45
CA THR A 88 15.72 6.05 -3.34
C THR A 88 16.14 6.79 -4.61
N PRO A 89 17.30 7.48 -4.63
CA PRO A 89 17.82 8.08 -5.86
C PRO A 89 18.03 7.09 -7.01
N VAL A 90 18.22 5.80 -6.70
CA VAL A 90 18.56 4.77 -7.69
C VAL A 90 17.39 3.86 -8.06
N GLY A 91 16.18 4.11 -7.55
CA GLY A 91 15.03 3.25 -7.81
C GLY A 91 13.96 3.31 -6.73
N ALA A 92 12.92 2.50 -6.91
CA ALA A 92 11.78 2.44 -6.00
C ALA A 92 11.16 1.03 -5.93
N THR A 93 10.46 0.71 -4.85
CA THR A 93 9.68 -0.53 -4.73
C THR A 93 8.41 -0.33 -3.92
N CYS A 94 7.36 -1.06 -4.31
CA CYS A 94 6.01 -0.95 -3.74
C CYS A 94 5.12 -2.13 -4.16
N ILE A 95 3.87 -2.12 -3.69
CA ILE A 95 2.79 -2.94 -4.27
C ILE A 95 2.33 -2.30 -5.56
N TYR A 96 2.32 -3.08 -6.64
CA TYR A 96 1.96 -2.61 -7.96
C TYR A 96 0.45 -2.39 -8.09
N LYS A 97 0.08 -1.16 -8.46
CA LYS A 97 -1.27 -0.75 -8.83
C LYS A 97 -1.16 0.43 -9.79
N PRO A 98 -1.28 0.21 -11.10
CA PRO A 98 -1.08 1.27 -12.08
C PRO A 98 -2.21 2.29 -12.01
N ILE A 99 -1.91 3.52 -12.43
CA ILE A 99 -2.95 4.51 -12.74
C ILE A 99 -3.96 3.95 -13.74
N ARG A 100 -5.22 4.40 -13.64
CA ARG A 100 -6.35 3.84 -14.41
C ARG A 100 -6.12 3.83 -15.92
N SER A 101 -5.44 4.83 -16.47
CA SER A 101 -5.13 4.90 -17.90
C SER A 101 -4.22 3.77 -18.38
N ALA A 102 -3.31 3.28 -17.53
CA ALA A 102 -2.45 2.14 -17.86
C ALA A 102 -3.10 0.80 -17.49
N GLY A 103 -3.85 0.74 -16.39
CA GLY A 103 -4.57 -0.47 -15.99
C GLY A 103 -5.61 -0.94 -17.02
N LYS A 104 -6.26 -0.01 -17.75
CA LYS A 104 -7.17 -0.35 -18.86
C LYS A 104 -6.47 -0.94 -20.09
N LEU A 105 -5.17 -0.71 -20.25
CA LEU A 105 -4.40 -1.17 -21.40
C LEU A 105 -3.72 -2.53 -21.16
N GLY A 106 -3.42 -2.86 -19.90
CA GLY A 106 -2.80 -4.14 -19.51
C GLY A 106 -3.78 -5.21 -19.03
N ALA A 107 -5.04 -4.87 -18.74
CA ALA A 107 -6.07 -5.86 -18.46
C ALA A 107 -6.53 -6.52 -19.77
N PRO A 108 -6.65 -7.86 -19.87
CA PRO A 108 -7.45 -8.44 -20.94
C PRO A 108 -8.84 -7.81 -20.85
N ALA A 109 -9.38 -7.36 -21.99
CA ALA A 109 -10.66 -6.67 -22.06
C ALA A 109 -11.71 -7.45 -21.27
N ALA A 110 -12.05 -6.96 -20.07
CA ALA A 110 -13.22 -7.42 -19.38
C ALA A 110 -14.40 -6.98 -20.26
N ASP A 111 -15.03 -7.96 -20.90
CA ASP A 111 -16.45 -8.00 -21.21
C ASP A 111 -17.20 -6.99 -20.32
N ASN A 112 -17.65 -5.89 -20.94
CA ASN A 112 -18.64 -5.02 -20.35
C ASN A 112 -19.94 -5.23 -21.13
N GLY A 113 -20.61 -6.34 -20.87
CA GLY A 113 -22.06 -6.39 -20.96
C GLY A 113 -22.64 -5.33 -20.02
N SER A 114 -22.98 -4.17 -20.57
CA SER A 114 -23.87 -3.21 -19.92
C SER A 114 -25.08 -3.03 -20.81
N SER A 115 -26.08 -3.89 -20.58
CA SER A 115 -27.47 -3.58 -20.85
C SER A 115 -27.91 -2.46 -19.91
N SER A 116 -28.30 -1.33 -20.47
CA SER A 116 -29.43 -0.45 -20.07
C SER A 116 -29.49 0.72 -21.03
#